data_AF-A0A3A1R9J7-F1
#
_entry.id   AF-A0A3A1R9J7-F1
#
_cell.length_a   1.000
_cell.length_b   1.000
_cell.length_c   1.000
_cell.angle_alpha   90.00
_cell.angle_beta   90.00
_cell.angle_gamma   90.00
#
_symmetry.space_group_name_H-M   'P 1'
#
loop_
_entity.id
_entity.type
_entity.pdbx_description
1 polymer ?
#
loop_
_entity_poly.entity_id
_entity_poly.type
_entity_poly.pdbx_seq_one_letter_code
_entity_poly.pdbx_strand_id
1 'polypeptide(L)'
;MKWTEYEEKLLSEIVITYIQEGKTLKEAFEEAAYSIGRTTGACRFRWNKKMKKLKTDGDINWIPSQTLEDCISFLQSLCPENPVSENEQLKKEQEELIKALHAAERNYQDLREYYKNLLMPGI
;
A
#
# COMPACT_ATOMS: atom_id res chain seq x y z
N MET A 1 -19.99 -8.77 -29.86
CA MET A 1 -20.21 -7.36 -30.26
C MET A 1 -18.86 -6.67 -30.47
N LYS A 2 -18.67 -5.99 -31.59
CA LYS A 2 -17.45 -5.24 -31.92
C LYS A 2 -17.52 -3.84 -31.30
N TRP A 3 -16.39 -3.28 -30.89
CA TRP A 3 -16.28 -1.85 -30.54
C TRP A 3 -16.04 -1.07 -31.82
N THR A 4 -16.71 0.07 -31.98
CA THR A 4 -16.48 0.99 -33.10
C THR A 4 -15.38 2.00 -32.75
N GLU A 5 -14.75 2.57 -33.77
CA GLU A 5 -13.75 3.63 -33.56
C GLU A 5 -14.33 4.84 -32.84
N TYR A 6 -15.58 5.18 -33.12
CA TYR A 6 -16.30 6.26 -32.44
C TYR A 6 -16.47 5.97 -30.94
N GLU A 7 -16.91 4.76 -30.58
CA GLU A 7 -17.05 4.36 -29.17
C GLU A 7 -15.70 4.38 -28.43
N GLU A 8 -14.62 3.96 -29.10
CA GLU A 8 -13.28 3.98 -28.52
C GLU A 8 -12.73 5.39 -28.34
N LYS A 9 -13.00 6.27 -29.30
CA LYS A 9 -12.61 7.68 -29.25
C LYS A 9 -13.36 8.39 -28.11
N LEU A 10 -14.68 8.25 -28.06
CA LEU A 10 -15.52 8.85 -27.02
C LEU A 10 -15.16 8.38 -25.62
N LEU A 11 -14.94 7.06 -25.44
CA LEU A 11 -14.45 6.51 -24.17
C LEU A 11 -13.12 7.14 -23.75
N SER A 12 -12.21 7.34 -24.71
CA SER A 12 -10.88 7.88 -24.41
C SER A 12 -10.96 9.36 -24.04
N GLU A 13 -11.72 10.14 -24.79
CA GLU A 13 -11.93 11.56 -24.53
C GLU A 13 -12.52 11.78 -23.13
N ILE A 14 -13.61 11.09 -22.79
CA ILE A 14 -14.26 11.23 -21.48
C ILE A 14 -13.29 10.85 -20.36
N VAL A 15 -12.61 9.71 -20.47
CA VAL A 15 -11.68 9.25 -19.41
C VAL A 15 -10.52 10.22 -19.25
N ILE A 16 -9.97 10.74 -20.33
CA ILE A 16 -8.87 11.70 -20.28
C ILE A 16 -9.32 13.02 -19.65
N THR A 17 -10.47 13.56 -20.04
CA THR A 17 -11.03 14.79 -19.46
C THR A 17 -11.22 14.66 -17.95
N TYR A 18 -11.80 13.55 -17.48
CA TYR A 18 -12.03 13.34 -16.05
C TYR A 18 -10.71 13.23 -15.27
N ILE A 19 -9.69 12.59 -15.84
CA ILE A 19 -8.35 12.54 -15.25
C ILE A 19 -7.75 13.95 -15.12
N GLN A 20 -7.87 14.77 -16.17
CA GLN A 20 -7.35 16.15 -16.17
C GLN A 20 -8.08 17.05 -15.17
N GLU A 21 -9.37 16.81 -14.95
CA GLU A 21 -10.19 17.52 -13.95
C GLU A 21 -10.00 16.98 -12.52
N GLY A 22 -9.17 15.95 -12.31
CA GLY A 22 -8.95 15.33 -11.00
C GLY A 22 -10.14 14.52 -10.48
N LYS A 23 -11.09 14.17 -11.35
CA LYS A 23 -12.27 13.34 -11.02
C LYS A 23 -11.92 11.86 -11.04
N THR A 24 -12.80 11.04 -10.49
CA THR A 24 -12.54 9.60 -10.40
C THR A 24 -12.77 8.90 -11.74
N LEU A 25 -11.98 7.86 -12.01
CA LEU A 25 -12.20 6.97 -13.16
C LEU A 25 -13.57 6.28 -13.14
N LYS A 26 -14.13 6.08 -11.94
CA LYS A 26 -15.45 5.47 -11.78
C LYS A 26 -16.52 6.36 -12.43
N GLU A 27 -16.53 7.64 -12.08
CA GLU A 27 -17.46 8.63 -12.66
C GLU A 27 -17.26 8.75 -14.18
N ALA A 28 -16.00 8.72 -14.64
CA ALA A 28 -15.69 8.74 -16.07
C ALA A 28 -16.28 7.54 -16.83
N PHE A 29 -16.21 6.33 -16.25
CA PHE A 29 -16.77 5.15 -16.87
C PHE A 29 -18.29 5.12 -16.84
N GLU A 30 -18.93 5.72 -15.83
CA GLU A 30 -20.38 5.86 -15.75
C GLU A 30 -20.91 6.82 -16.82
N GLU A 31 -20.24 7.96 -17.01
CA GLU A 31 -20.57 8.92 -18.07
C GLU A 31 -20.36 8.33 -19.48
N ALA A 32 -19.22 7.67 -19.71
CA ALA A 32 -18.96 7.01 -20.98
C ALA A 32 -19.95 5.87 -21.27
N ALA A 33 -20.34 5.11 -20.25
CA ALA A 33 -21.35 4.07 -20.37
C ALA A 33 -22.72 4.63 -20.78
N TYR A 34 -23.14 5.72 -20.15
CA TYR A 34 -24.36 6.44 -20.51
C TYR A 34 -24.31 6.95 -21.95
N SER A 35 -23.23 7.62 -22.34
CA SER A 35 -23.05 8.20 -23.67
C SER A 35 -22.97 7.16 -24.79
N ILE A 36 -22.33 6.01 -24.54
CA ILE A 36 -22.14 4.94 -25.54
C ILE A 36 -23.32 3.95 -25.56
N GLY A 37 -24.16 3.94 -24.52
CA GLY A 37 -25.22 2.93 -24.36
C GLY A 37 -24.68 1.54 -24.00
N ARG A 38 -23.58 1.49 -23.24
CA ARG A 38 -22.95 0.25 -22.75
C ARG A 38 -22.93 0.23 -21.23
N THR A 39 -22.49 -0.88 -20.63
CA THR A 39 -22.32 -0.96 -19.18
C THR A 39 -21.00 -0.34 -18.73
N THR A 40 -20.97 0.23 -17.52
CA THR A 40 -19.75 0.75 -16.87
C THR A 40 -18.62 -0.28 -16.87
N GLY A 41 -18.96 -1.54 -16.61
CA GLY A 41 -18.01 -2.67 -16.63
C GLY A 41 -17.40 -2.91 -18.02
N ALA A 42 -18.18 -2.77 -19.09
CA ALA A 42 -17.69 -2.91 -20.46
C ALA A 42 -16.72 -1.77 -20.84
N CYS A 43 -17.04 -0.53 -20.47
CA CYS A 43 -16.17 0.63 -20.67
C CYS A 43 -14.84 0.47 -19.91
N ARG A 44 -14.91 0.08 -18.62
CA ARG A 44 -13.72 -0.21 -17.80
C ARG A 44 -12.84 -1.29 -18.42
N PHE A 45 -13.44 -2.41 -18.84
CA PHE A 45 -12.71 -3.51 -19.45
C PHE A 45 -12.02 -3.08 -20.76
N ARG A 46 -12.71 -2.31 -21.60
CA ARG A 46 -12.15 -1.80 -22.86
C ARG A 46 -10.97 -0.87 -22.60
N TRP A 47 -11.12 0.07 -21.67
CA TRP A 47 -10.04 0.97 -21.26
C TRP A 47 -8.83 0.19 -20.75
N ASN A 48 -9.04 -0.76 -19.82
CA ASN A 48 -7.95 -1.60 -19.29
C ASN A 48 -7.20 -2.37 -20.38
N LYS A 49 -7.91 -2.89 -21.39
CA LYS A 49 -7.30 -3.58 -22.53
C LYS A 49 -6.47 -2.63 -23.39
N LYS A 50 -6.98 -1.41 -23.65
CA LYS A 50 -6.26 -0.35 -24.36
C LYS A 50 -4.99 0.05 -23.60
N MET A 51 -5.10 0.28 -22.30
CA MET A 51 -3.96 0.63 -21.45
C MET A 51 -2.89 -0.47 -21.44
N LYS A 52 -3.27 -1.74 -21.27
CA LYS A 52 -2.31 -2.86 -21.35
C LYS A 52 -1.54 -2.88 -22.67
N LYS A 53 -2.19 -2.60 -23.79
CA LYS A 53 -1.54 -2.50 -25.10
C LYS A 53 -0.58 -1.31 -25.18
N LEU A 54 -0.99 -0.14 -24.70
CA LEU A 54 -0.09 1.03 -24.65
C LEU A 54 1.12 0.81 -23.74
N LYS A 55 0.98 0.03 -22.66
CA LYS A 55 2.10 -0.38 -21.80
C LYS A 55 3.11 -1.27 -22.54
N THR A 56 2.64 -2.23 -23.33
CA THR A 56 3.53 -3.11 -24.09
C THR A 56 4.22 -2.38 -25.24
N ASP A 57 3.53 -1.38 -25.80
CA ASP A 57 4.01 -0.63 -26.95
C ASP A 57 4.95 0.54 -26.55
N GLY A 58 5.22 0.72 -25.24
CA GLY A 58 6.21 1.68 -24.72
C GLY A 58 5.74 3.14 -24.67
N ASP A 59 4.47 3.42 -25.01
CA ASP A 59 3.94 4.75 -25.34
C ASP A 59 3.17 5.44 -24.19
N ILE A 60 3.48 5.14 -22.93
CA ILE A 60 2.76 5.65 -21.76
C ILE A 60 3.58 6.66 -20.95
N ASN A 61 3.61 7.91 -21.44
CA ASN A 61 3.94 9.10 -20.64
C ASN A 61 2.70 9.87 -20.15
N TRP A 62 1.48 9.42 -20.47
CA TRP A 62 0.25 10.22 -20.28
C TRP A 62 -0.54 9.94 -19.00
N ILE A 63 -0.41 8.75 -18.38
CA ILE A 63 -1.18 8.46 -17.17
C ILE A 63 -0.50 9.21 -16.02
N PRO A 64 -1.18 10.13 -15.32
CA PRO A 64 -0.71 10.55 -14.02
C PRO A 64 -0.85 9.33 -13.11
N SER A 65 0.19 8.51 -13.05
CA SER A 65 0.36 7.63 -11.92
C SER A 65 0.53 8.58 -10.74
N GLN A 66 -0.48 8.67 -9.88
CA GLN A 66 -0.14 8.88 -8.48
C GLN A 66 0.84 7.76 -8.15
N THR A 67 2.09 8.15 -8.01
CA THR A 67 3.16 7.24 -7.67
C THR A 67 2.90 6.73 -6.25
N LEU A 68 3.51 5.60 -5.92
CA LEU A 68 3.56 5.19 -4.51
C LEU A 68 4.14 6.32 -3.65
N GLU A 69 5.09 7.10 -4.18
CA GLU A 69 5.60 8.34 -3.58
C GLU A 69 4.52 9.38 -3.28
N ASP A 70 3.58 9.63 -4.19
CA ASP A 70 2.49 10.61 -3.97
C ASP A 70 1.55 10.14 -2.85
N CYS A 71 1.26 8.84 -2.81
CA CYS A 71 0.49 8.23 -1.72
C CYS A 71 1.25 8.31 -0.39
N ILE A 72 2.56 8.03 -0.40
CA ILE A 72 3.42 8.10 0.80
C ILE A 72 3.44 9.54 1.34
N SER A 73 3.69 10.52 0.47
CA SER A 73 3.71 11.94 0.82
C SER A 73 2.38 12.42 1.41
N PHE A 74 1.26 12.02 0.78
CA PHE A 74 -0.07 12.33 1.29
C PHE A 74 -0.33 11.71 2.66
N LEU A 75 -0.03 10.42 2.84
CA LEU A 75 -0.22 9.74 4.13
C LEU A 75 0.67 10.34 5.23
N GLN A 76 1.91 10.72 4.90
CA GLN A 76 2.80 11.42 5.82
C GLN A 76 2.29 12.82 6.20
N SER A 77 1.59 13.50 5.28
CA SER A 77 0.97 14.81 5.59
C SER A 77 -0.20 14.73 6.56
N LEU A 78 -0.86 13.56 6.65
CA LEU A 78 -1.99 13.32 7.56
C LEU A 78 -1.56 12.92 8.98
N CYS A 79 -0.33 12.42 9.14
CA CYS A 79 0.27 12.10 10.44
C CYS A 79 1.60 12.84 10.60
N PRO A 80 1.61 14.04 11.19
CA PRO A 80 2.83 14.81 11.43
C PRO A 80 3.72 14.21 12.54
N GLU A 81 3.18 13.32 13.39
CA GLU A 81 4.01 12.57 14.32
C GLU A 81 4.83 11.55 13.55
N ASN A 82 6.13 11.78 13.49
CA ASN A 82 7.09 11.01 12.72
C ASN A 82 7.14 9.55 13.22
N PRO A 83 6.40 8.62 12.57
CA PRO A 83 6.30 7.26 13.07
C PRO A 83 7.63 6.52 12.93
N VAL A 84 8.54 7.03 12.10
CA VAL A 84 9.90 6.48 11.96
C VAL A 84 10.70 6.73 13.23
N SER A 85 10.62 7.94 13.80
CA SER A 85 11.30 8.29 15.05
C SER A 85 10.79 7.48 16.24
N GLU A 86 9.47 7.32 16.34
CA GLU A 86 8.86 6.51 17.40
C GLU A 86 9.24 5.04 17.26
N ASN A 87 9.23 4.49 16.04
CA ASN A 87 9.66 3.12 15.78
C ASN A 87 11.15 2.89 16.12
N GLU A 88 12.02 3.86 15.86
CA GLU A 88 13.43 3.77 16.25
C GLU A 88 13.59 3.76 17.77
N GLN A 89 12.83 4.60 18.48
CA GLN A 89 12.85 4.67 19.93
C GLN A 89 12.32 3.37 20.57
N LEU A 90 11.20 2.84 20.07
CA LEU A 90 10.62 1.58 20.53
C LEU A 90 11.56 0.38 20.28
N LYS A 91 12.26 0.35 19.14
CA LYS A 91 13.27 -0.69 18.87
C LYS A 91 14.42 -0.64 19.86
N LYS A 92 14.89 0.56 20.19
CA LYS A 92 15.96 0.73 21.18
C LYS A 92 15.52 0.27 22.57
N GLU A 93 14.32 0.67 22.99
CA GLU A 93 13.74 0.24 24.27
C GLU A 93 13.54 -1.28 24.32
N GLN A 94 13.05 -1.88 23.23
CA GLN A 94 12.92 -3.33 23.10
C GLN A 94 14.26 -4.04 23.28
N GLU A 95 15.34 -3.54 22.67
CA GLU A 95 16.68 -4.12 22.80
C GLU A 95 17.19 -4.05 24.25
N GLU A 96 16.97 -2.94 24.94
CA GLU A 96 17.33 -2.76 26.35
C GLU A 96 16.54 -3.70 27.26
N LEU A 97 15.23 -3.85 27.02
CA LEU A 97 14.37 -4.76 27.77
C LEU A 97 14.78 -6.22 27.58
N ILE A 98 15.14 -6.63 26.37
CA ILE A 98 15.64 -8.00 26.10
C ILE A 98 16.95 -8.26 26.87
N LYS A 99 17.87 -7.29 26.90
CA LYS A 99 19.11 -7.41 27.67
C LYS A 99 18.82 -7.54 29.17
N ALA A 100 17.90 -6.72 29.70
CA ALA A 100 17.49 -6.78 31.09
C ALA A 100 16.83 -8.12 31.45
N LEU A 101 15.98 -8.65 30.56
CA LEU A 101 15.33 -9.95 30.72
C LEU A 101 16.37 -11.07 30.81
N HIS A 102 17.31 -11.14 29.87
CA HIS A 102 18.37 -12.16 29.90
C HIS A 102 19.24 -12.07 31.17
N ALA A 103 19.50 -10.86 31.67
CA ALA A 103 20.24 -10.68 32.92
C ALA A 103 19.43 -11.19 34.13
N ALA A 104 18.14 -10.87 34.19
CA ALA A 104 17.25 -11.34 35.25
C ALA A 104 17.09 -12.86 35.23
N GLU A 105 16.97 -13.47 34.04
CA GLU A 105 16.89 -14.93 33.87
C GLU A 105 18.15 -15.64 34.36
N ARG A 106 19.34 -15.11 34.06
CA ARG A 106 20.60 -15.66 34.59
C ARG A 106 20.64 -15.61 36.10
N ASN A 107 20.33 -14.44 36.68
CA ASN A 107 20.31 -14.28 38.14
C ASN A 107 19.33 -15.26 38.79
N TYR A 108 18.16 -15.48 38.17
CA TYR A 108 17.19 -16.44 38.66
C TYR A 108 17.69 -17.88 38.57
N GLN A 109 18.38 -18.25 37.48
CA GLN A 109 18.99 -19.57 37.32
C GLN A 109 20.08 -19.83 38.36
N ASP A 110 20.98 -18.88 38.57
CA ASP A 110 22.05 -18.97 39.57
C ASP A 110 21.48 -19.14 40.97
N LEU A 111 20.47 -18.34 41.32
CA LEU A 111 19.80 -18.42 42.61
C LEU A 111 19.06 -19.75 42.80
N ARG A 112 18.42 -20.25 41.73
CA ARG A 112 17.75 -21.55 41.73
C ARG A 112 18.74 -22.69 41.97
N GLU A 113 19.91 -22.64 41.34
CA GLU A 113 20.96 -23.63 41.52
C GLU A 113 21.57 -23.56 42.93
N TYR A 114 21.80 -22.34 43.46
CA TYR A 114 22.22 -22.12 44.83
C TYR A 114 21.26 -22.77 45.84
N TYR A 115 19.96 -22.50 45.73
CA TYR A 115 18.96 -23.10 46.64
C TYR A 115 18.83 -24.61 46.46
N LYS A 116 18.95 -25.11 45.23
CA LYS A 116 18.96 -26.55 44.96
C LYS A 116 20.12 -27.25 45.69
N ASN A 117 21.31 -26.66 45.63
CA ASN A 117 22.50 -27.21 46.28
C ASN A 117 22.44 -27.08 47.81
N LEU A 118 21.81 -26.03 48.34
CA LEU A 118 21.61 -25.84 49.77
C LEU A 118 20.58 -26.82 50.37
N LEU A 119 19.51 -27.12 49.63
CA LEU A 119 18.39 -27.96 50.10
C LEU A 119 18.60 -29.46 49.85
N MET A 120 19.55 -29.86 49.00
CA MET A 120 19.89 -31.27 48.69
C MET A 120 21.42 -31.52 48.75
N PRO A 121 22.11 -31.32 49.89
CA PRO A 121 23.54 -31.55 49.96
C PRO A 121 23.86 -33.05 50.08
N GLY A 122 24.26 -33.69 48.98
CA GLY A 122 24.88 -35.02 48.97
C GLY A 122 23.93 -36.22 48.96
N ILE A 123 23.29 -36.49 47.83
CA ILE A 123 22.96 -37.86 47.38
C ILE A 123 23.83 -38.15 46.16
#